data_AF-A0A5B8LP15-F1
#
_entry.id   AF-A0A5B8LP15-F1
#
_cell.length_a   1.000
_cell.length_b   1.000
_cell.length_c   1.000
_cell.angle_alpha   90.00
_cell.angle_beta   90.00
_cell.angle_gamma   90.00
#
_symmetry.space_group_name_H-M   'P 1'
#
loop_
_entity.id
_entity.type
_entity.pdbx_description
1 polymer ?
#
loop_
_entity_poly.entity_id
_entity_poly.type
_entity_poly.pdbx_seq_one_letter_code
_entity_poly.pdbx_strand_id
1 'polypeptide(L)'
;MPRSGRYLLSIAVLLAACGATSAQSPLDFSGATETPEELIALYDAADGQCRLSTSDDVEIQVACVSRSIYGAALNAQDWCYGRESEANADMEWHACAAESLRFPPVSVTYP
;
A
#
# COMPACT_ATOMS: atom_id res chain seq x y z
N MET A 1 -61.08 14.06 -24.52
CA MET A 1 -60.83 12.60 -24.69
C MET A 1 -60.78 12.32 -26.19
N PRO A 2 -59.96 11.41 -26.76
CA PRO A 2 -58.82 10.58 -26.29
C PRO A 2 -57.50 11.00 -27.02
N ARG A 3 -56.33 10.34 -27.00
CA ARG A 3 -55.47 9.61 -26.04
C ARG A 3 -54.17 9.32 -26.82
N SER A 4 -53.04 9.23 -26.11
CA SER A 4 -51.86 8.42 -26.49
C SER A 4 -50.87 9.01 -27.52
N GLY A 5 -49.73 9.48 -27.03
CA GLY A 5 -48.56 9.86 -27.84
C GLY A 5 -47.24 9.71 -27.09
N ARG A 6 -46.91 8.46 -26.72
CA ARG A 6 -45.55 7.94 -26.47
C ARG A 6 -44.65 8.77 -25.53
N TYR A 7 -44.74 8.48 -24.23
CA TYR A 7 -43.65 8.72 -23.28
C TYR A 7 -42.44 7.86 -23.69
N LEU A 8 -41.43 8.48 -24.30
CA LEU A 8 -40.10 7.88 -24.38
C LEU A 8 -39.50 7.96 -22.98
N LEU A 9 -39.61 6.86 -22.22
CA LEU A 9 -38.87 6.65 -20.99
C LEU A 9 -37.38 6.62 -21.31
N SER A 10 -36.69 7.74 -21.11
CA SER A 10 -35.23 7.78 -21.04
C SER A 10 -34.81 7.24 -19.67
N ILE A 11 -34.53 5.94 -19.61
CA ILE A 11 -33.86 5.31 -18.46
C ILE A 11 -32.38 5.70 -18.55
N ALA A 12 -31.97 6.73 -17.82
CA ALA A 12 -30.56 7.00 -17.56
C ALA A 12 -30.13 6.21 -16.31
N VAL A 13 -29.76 4.95 -16.50
CA VAL A 13 -29.03 4.17 -15.47
C VAL A 13 -27.59 4.67 -15.51
N LEU A 14 -27.28 5.65 -14.65
CA LEU A 14 -25.92 6.10 -14.42
C LEU A 14 -25.20 5.06 -13.55
N LEU A 15 -24.35 4.30 -14.26
CA LEU A 15 -23.11 3.64 -13.86
C LEU A 15 -22.86 3.50 -12.35
N ALA A 16 -22.85 2.24 -11.92
CA ALA A 16 -22.37 1.76 -10.65
C ALA A 16 -21.06 2.44 -10.22
N ALA A 17 -21.05 2.97 -9.00
CA ALA A 17 -19.85 3.30 -8.26
C ALA A 17 -19.08 2.02 -7.94
N CYS A 18 -18.32 1.50 -8.90
CA CYS A 18 -17.15 0.67 -8.61
C CYS A 18 -16.02 1.61 -8.18
N GLY A 19 -16.17 2.22 -7.01
CA GLY A 19 -14.99 2.63 -6.27
C GLY A 19 -14.28 1.35 -5.88
N ALA A 20 -13.18 1.03 -6.56
CA ALA A 20 -12.28 -0.01 -6.11
C ALA A 20 -11.91 0.35 -4.67
N THR A 21 -12.43 -0.40 -3.70
CA THR A 21 -11.91 -0.37 -2.34
C THR A 21 -10.52 -0.98 -2.46
N SER A 22 -9.51 -0.14 -2.73
CA SER A 22 -8.11 -0.50 -2.54
C SER A 22 -8.03 -1.14 -1.16
N ALA A 23 -7.41 -2.33 -1.06
CA ALA A 23 -7.12 -2.96 0.21
C ALA A 23 -6.22 -2.02 1.01
N GLN A 24 -6.83 -1.08 1.73
CA GLN A 24 -6.14 -0.26 2.70
C GLN A 24 -5.66 -1.21 3.78
N SER A 25 -4.38 -1.13 4.15
CA SER A 25 -3.90 -1.85 5.32
C SER A 25 -4.81 -1.54 6.51
N PRO A 26 -5.16 -2.54 7.33
CA PRO A 26 -5.94 -2.30 8.54
C PRO A 26 -5.18 -1.46 9.58
N LEU A 27 -3.89 -1.22 9.38
CA LEU A 27 -3.02 -0.42 10.23
C LEU A 27 -2.99 1.03 9.72
N ASP A 28 -3.33 1.96 10.61
CA ASP A 28 -3.22 3.41 10.38
C ASP A 28 -1.94 3.93 11.05
N PHE A 29 -1.07 4.53 10.25
CA PHE A 29 0.21 5.10 10.68
C PHE A 29 0.22 6.64 10.63
N SER A 30 -0.93 7.29 10.44
CA SER A 30 -1.03 8.75 10.37
C SER A 30 -0.56 9.48 11.64
N GLY A 31 -0.46 8.78 12.78
CA GLY A 31 0.05 9.28 14.05
C GLY A 31 1.48 8.87 14.41
N ALA A 32 2.24 8.25 13.49
CA ALA A 32 3.63 7.89 13.74
C ALA A 32 4.48 9.15 14.00
N THR A 33 5.45 9.06 14.92
CA THR A 33 6.31 10.19 15.31
C THR A 33 7.72 10.11 14.72
N GLU A 34 8.08 8.93 14.21
CA GLU A 34 9.33 8.66 13.53
C GLU A 34 9.43 9.46 12.23
N THR A 35 10.61 9.99 11.98
CA THR A 35 10.96 10.63 10.70
C THR A 35 11.10 9.58 9.59
N PRO A 36 11.03 9.98 8.30
CA PRO A 36 11.31 9.07 7.20
C PRO A 36 12.69 8.41 7.30
N GLU A 37 13.71 9.15 7.73
CA GLU A 37 15.07 8.62 7.89
C GLU A 37 15.16 7.53 8.98
N GLU A 38 14.47 7.73 10.10
CA GLU A 38 14.38 6.71 11.17
C GLU A 38 13.63 5.47 10.69
N LEU A 39 12.52 5.64 9.97
CA LEU A 39 11.75 4.53 9.41
C LEU A 39 12.54 3.75 8.34
N ILE A 40 13.34 4.44 7.51
CA ILE A 40 14.23 3.80 6.53
C ILE A 40 15.29 2.97 7.26
N ALA A 41 15.92 3.50 8.31
CA ALA A 41 16.91 2.76 9.08
C ALA A 41 16.30 1.51 9.76
N LEU A 42 15.09 1.63 10.30
CA LEU A 42 14.34 0.50 10.88
C LEU A 42 13.95 -0.53 9.82
N TYR A 43 13.51 -0.08 8.64
CA TYR A 43 13.23 -0.93 7.50
C TYR A 43 14.49 -1.71 7.07
N ASP A 44 15.62 -1.04 6.90
CA ASP A 44 16.87 -1.66 6.42
C ASP A 44 17.41 -2.69 7.42
N ALA A 45 17.31 -2.40 8.72
CA ALA A 45 17.68 -3.35 9.77
C ALA A 45 16.80 -4.61 9.72
N ALA A 46 15.48 -4.44 9.60
CA ALA A 46 14.53 -5.56 9.52
C ALA A 46 14.64 -6.32 8.19
N ASP A 47 14.85 -5.62 7.06
CA ASP A 47 15.11 -6.21 5.74
C ASP A 47 16.40 -7.03 5.75
N GLY A 48 17.47 -6.53 6.36
CA GLY A 48 18.74 -7.25 6.47
C GLY A 48 18.62 -8.63 7.15
N GLN A 49 17.69 -8.76 8.10
CA GLN A 49 17.40 -10.05 8.76
C GLN A 49 16.40 -10.91 7.96
N CYS A 50 15.37 -10.29 7.38
CA CYS A 50 14.31 -11.00 6.67
C CYS A 50 14.74 -11.49 5.28
N ARG A 51 15.42 -10.63 4.53
CA ARG A 51 15.63 -10.76 3.09
C ARG A 51 16.42 -12.04 2.78
N LEU A 52 15.85 -12.84 1.88
CA LEU A 52 16.36 -14.15 1.44
C LEU A 52 16.41 -15.23 2.53
N SER A 53 15.94 -14.94 3.76
CA SER A 53 15.83 -15.96 4.79
C SER A 53 14.66 -16.90 4.48
N THR A 54 14.88 -18.19 4.73
CA THR A 54 13.85 -19.24 4.67
C THR A 54 13.61 -19.88 6.04
N SER A 55 14.10 -19.25 7.11
CA SER A 55 13.94 -19.77 8.47
C SER A 55 12.55 -19.44 9.03
N ASP A 56 11.98 -20.39 9.74
CA ASP A 56 10.74 -20.23 10.51
C ASP A 56 11.01 -19.72 11.95
N ASP A 57 12.25 -19.37 12.27
CA ASP A 57 12.61 -18.81 13.56
C ASP A 57 11.78 -17.56 13.85
N VAL A 58 11.29 -17.45 15.08
CA VAL A 58 10.43 -16.35 15.53
C VAL A 58 11.07 -14.99 15.25
N GLU A 59 12.38 -14.86 15.47
CA GLU A 59 13.12 -13.62 15.19
C GLU A 59 13.04 -13.20 13.71
N ILE A 60 13.17 -14.16 12.79
CA ILE A 60 13.08 -13.89 11.34
C ILE A 60 11.65 -13.52 10.95
N GLN A 61 10.65 -14.22 11.50
CA GLN A 61 9.25 -13.91 11.24
C GLN A 61 8.89 -12.50 11.74
N VAL A 62 9.37 -12.14 12.94
CA VAL A 62 9.21 -10.78 13.49
C VAL A 62 9.90 -9.75 12.59
N ALA A 63 11.12 -10.01 12.12
CA ALA A 63 11.82 -9.11 11.22
C ALA A 63 11.06 -8.88 9.90
N CYS A 64 10.54 -9.95 9.28
CA CYS A 64 9.78 -9.83 8.03
C CYS A 64 8.47 -9.05 8.17
N VAL A 65 7.74 -9.25 9.28
CA VAL A 65 6.54 -8.46 9.57
C VAL A 65 6.91 -7.00 9.88
N SER A 66 7.97 -6.78 10.67
CA SER A 66 8.45 -5.44 11.02
C SER A 66 8.86 -4.64 9.79
N ARG A 67 9.62 -5.25 8.87
CA ARG A 67 9.96 -4.68 7.56
C ARG A 67 8.72 -4.18 6.83
N SER A 68 7.66 -4.99 6.82
CA SER A 68 6.42 -4.62 6.14
C SER A 68 5.73 -3.44 6.82
N ILE A 69 5.72 -3.40 8.16
CA ILE A 69 5.17 -2.31 8.97
C ILE A 69 5.90 -0.99 8.68
N TYR A 70 7.23 -0.99 8.71
CA TYR A 70 8.01 0.22 8.45
C TYR A 70 7.83 0.73 7.02
N GLY A 71 7.77 -0.17 6.04
CA GLY A 71 7.49 0.20 4.65
C GLY A 71 6.08 0.81 4.47
N ALA A 72 5.07 0.28 5.15
CA ALA A 72 3.73 0.85 5.13
C ALA A 72 3.62 2.18 5.90
N ALA A 73 4.39 2.36 6.98
CA ALA A 73 4.48 3.63 7.68
C ALA A 73 5.12 4.73 6.81
N LEU A 74 6.15 4.38 6.02
CA LEU A 74 6.76 5.29 5.04
C LEU A 74 5.75 5.77 3.99
N ASN A 75 4.88 4.89 3.49
CA ASN A 75 3.81 5.28 2.58
C ASN A 75 2.88 6.36 3.18
N ALA A 76 2.61 6.31 4.49
CA ALA A 76 1.75 7.28 5.17
C ALA A 76 2.40 8.68 5.24
N GLN A 77 3.72 8.75 5.11
CA GLN A 77 4.50 10.00 5.02
C GLN A 77 4.86 10.39 3.58
N ASP A 78 4.19 9.79 2.58
CA ASP A 78 4.41 10.00 1.15
C ASP A 78 5.82 9.64 0.66
N TRP A 79 6.39 8.57 1.24
CA TRP A 79 7.60 7.91 0.75
C TRP A 79 7.28 6.60 0.02
N CYS A 80 8.02 6.35 -1.06
CA CYS A 80 7.86 5.24 -2.00
C CYS A 80 9.20 4.50 -2.15
N TYR A 81 9.15 3.23 -2.58
CA TYR A 81 10.33 2.39 -2.76
C TYR A 81 10.53 2.04 -4.24
N GLY A 82 11.41 2.78 -4.90
CA GLY A 82 11.71 2.65 -6.32
C GLY A 82 10.62 3.15 -7.27
N ARG A 83 10.87 2.94 -8.56
CA ARG A 83 10.04 3.41 -9.69
C ARG A 83 9.68 2.27 -10.63
N GLU A 84 8.61 2.45 -11.41
CA GLU A 84 8.09 1.42 -12.32
C GLU A 84 9.12 0.87 -13.31
N SER A 85 10.09 1.70 -13.73
CA SER A 85 11.13 1.33 -14.69
C SER A 85 12.42 0.80 -14.08
N GLU A 86 12.58 0.87 -12.75
CA GLU A 86 13.82 0.48 -12.07
C GLU A 86 13.89 -1.03 -11.87
N ALA A 87 15.09 -1.60 -11.97
CA ALA A 87 15.29 -2.97 -11.56
C ALA A 87 15.20 -3.07 -10.03
N ASN A 88 14.66 -4.17 -9.50
CA ASN A 88 14.49 -4.35 -8.05
C ASN A 88 15.77 -4.14 -7.22
N ALA A 89 16.94 -4.41 -7.81
CA ALA A 89 18.23 -4.24 -7.14
C ALA A 89 18.68 -2.76 -7.00
N ASP A 90 18.10 -1.87 -7.80
CA ASP A 90 18.44 -0.44 -7.85
C ASP A 90 17.38 0.43 -7.15
N MET A 91 16.31 -0.18 -6.62
CA MET A 91 15.24 0.55 -5.95
C MET A 91 15.71 1.10 -4.61
N GLU A 92 15.39 2.37 -4.37
CA GLU A 92 15.70 3.08 -3.13
C GLU A 92 14.45 3.78 -2.57
N TRP A 93 14.49 4.15 -1.30
CA TRP A 93 13.46 4.98 -0.69
C TRP A 93 13.58 6.42 -1.20
N HIS A 94 12.46 7.01 -1.61
CA HIS A 94 12.39 8.42 -2.00
C HIS A 94 11.00 9.00 -1.77
N ALA A 95 10.88 10.33 -1.75
CA ALA A 95 9.59 11.00 -1.79
C ALA A 95 8.78 10.54 -3.02
N CYS A 96 7.50 10.27 -2.83
CA CYS A 96 6.64 9.77 -3.90
C CYS A 96 6.48 10.82 -5.02
N ALA A 97 6.39 10.31 -6.25
CA ALA A 97 6.10 11.02 -7.49
C ALA A 97 5.25 10.11 -8.40
N ALA A 98 4.80 10.61 -9.56
CA ALA A 98 3.86 9.90 -10.45
C ALA A 98 4.26 8.44 -10.76
N GLU A 99 5.54 8.20 -11.06
CA GLU A 99 6.06 6.87 -11.47
C GLU A 99 6.61 6.04 -10.30
N SER A 100 6.25 6.40 -9.06
CA SER A 100 6.84 5.82 -7.85
C SER A 100 6.01 4.65 -7.35
N LEU A 101 6.69 3.61 -6.90
CA LEU A 101 6.05 2.42 -6.37
C LEU A 101 5.81 2.57 -4.87
N ARG A 102 4.54 2.48 -4.44
CA ARG A 102 4.23 2.38 -3.01
C ARG A 102 4.61 0.99 -2.49
N PHE A 103 5.08 0.96 -1.25
CA PHE A 103 5.38 -0.30 -0.59
C PHE A 103 4.08 -1.10 -0.36
N PRO A 104 4.07 -2.44 -0.49
CA PRO A 104 2.85 -3.22 -0.32
C PRO A 104 2.20 -3.04 1.06
N PRO A 105 0.86 -3.01 1.14
CA PRO A 105 0.16 -2.94 2.42
C PRO A 105 0.46 -4.16 3.29
N VAL A 106 0.62 -3.93 4.60
CA VAL A 106 0.71 -4.98 5.61
C VAL A 106 -0.64 -5.68 5.76
N SER A 107 -0.64 -7.01 5.70
CA SER A 107 -1.74 -7.86 6.16
C SER A 107 -1.27 -8.74 7.32
N VAL A 108 -1.46 -8.28 8.56
CA VAL A 108 -1.30 -9.16 9.73
C VAL A 108 -2.65 -9.80 10.02
N THR A 109 -2.83 -11.04 9.57
CA THR A 109 -3.97 -11.85 9.97
C THR A 109 -3.55 -12.65 11.19
N TYR A 110 -4.05 -12.27 12.37
CA TYR A 110 -4.01 -13.14 13.54
C TYR A 110 -5.26 -14.05 13.52
N PRO A 111 -5.14 -15.36 13.79
CA PRO A 111 -6.28 -16.27 13.85
C PRO A 111 -7.30 -15.93 14.95
#